data_AF-A0A450V314-F1
#
_entry.id   AF-A0A450V314-F1
#
_cell.length_a   1.000
_cell.length_b   1.000
_cell.length_c   1.000
_cell.angle_alpha   90.00
_cell.angle_beta   90.00
_cell.angle_gamma   90.00
#
_symmetry.space_group_name_H-M   'P 1'
#
loop_
_entity.id
_entity.type
_entity.pdbx_description
1 polymer ?
#
loop_
_entity_poly.entity_id
_entity_poly.type
_entity_poly.pdbx_seq_one_letter_code
_entity_poly.pdbx_strand_id
1 'polypeptide(L)' 'MEGAPITVILDPESPEEVRFDNYYLSNATYDWAFRKVGFKEVFRHPIRISPEGIRKFGREYWEDFLENPGIVCIECVK' A
#
# COMPACT_ATOMS: atom_id res chain seq x y z
N MET A 1 -6.01 13.42 8.07
CA MET A 1 -5.80 14.71 7.38
C MET A 1 -4.67 14.52 6.39
N GLU A 2 -4.70 15.19 5.23
CA GLU A 2 -3.61 15.12 4.25
C GLU A 2 -2.26 15.43 4.92
N GLY A 3 -1.23 14.63 4.65
CA GLY A 3 0.10 14.74 5.25
C GLY A 3 0.15 14.42 6.74
N ALA A 4 -0.92 13.90 7.34
CA ALA A 4 -0.88 13.50 8.75
C ALA A 4 0.08 12.31 8.93
N PRO A 5 0.98 12.36 9.93
CA PRO A 5 1.90 11.28 10.21
C PRO A 5 1.16 10.07 10.78
N ILE A 6 1.59 8.89 10.36
CA ILE A 6 1.18 7.58 10.85
C ILE A 6 2.46 6.87 11.24
N THR A 7 2.76 6.78 12.53
CA THR A 7 3.88 5.97 13.00
C THR A 7 3.49 4.50 12.91
N VAL A 8 4.25 3.75 12.12
CA VAL A 8 4.14 2.30 12.01
C VAL A 8 5.25 1.69 12.84
N ILE A 9 4.85 0.79 13.73
CA ILE A 9 5.75 -0.04 14.52
C ILE A 9 5.46 -1.47 14.10
N LEU A 10 6.45 -2.11 13.49
CA LEU A 10 6.41 -3.54 13.23
C LEU A 10 7.04 -4.22 14.43
N ASP A 11 6.29 -5.13 15.03
CA ASP A 11 6.74 -6.02 16.09
C ASP A 11 7.05 -7.38 15.45
N PRO A 12 8.25 -7.57 14.86
CA PRO A 12 8.66 -8.90 14.46
C PRO A 12 8.82 -9.74 15.73
N GLU A 13 8.61 -11.05 15.67
CA GLU A 13 8.97 -11.97 16.77
C GLU A 13 10.50 -11.98 17.08
N SER A 14 11.26 -11.02 16.56
CA SER A 14 12.69 -10.82 16.73
C SER A 14 12.96 -9.55 17.59
N PRO A 15 14.15 -9.41 18.20
CA PRO A 15 14.40 -8.37 19.19
C PRO A 15 14.55 -6.94 18.62
N GLU A 16 14.56 -6.76 17.31
CA GLU A 16 14.74 -5.46 16.67
C GLU A 16 13.41 -4.92 16.13
N GLU A 17 12.84 -3.97 16.86
CA GLU A 17 11.67 -3.20 16.43
C GLU A 17 11.99 -2.44 15.14
N VAL A 18 11.13 -2.54 14.13
CA VAL A 18 11.20 -1.70 12.93
C VAL A 18 10.16 -0.60 13.04
N ARG A 19 10.63 0.64 13.19
CA ARG A 19 9.79 1.83 13.32
C ARG A 19 10.03 2.80 12.16
N PHE A 20 8.94 3.28 11.56
CA PHE A 20 9.00 4.32 10.54
C PHE A 20 7.72 5.16 10.52
N ASP A 21 7.82 6.36 9.98
CA ASP A 21 6.66 7.22 9.77
C ASP A 21 6.19 7.11 8.32
N ASN A 22 4.90 6.86 8.17
CA ASN A 22 4.17 7.00 6.91
C ASN A 22 3.33 8.28 6.97
N TYR A 23 2.92 8.79 5.81
CA TYR A 23 2.09 9.99 5.71
C TYR A 23 0.84 9.68 4.92
N TYR A 24 -0.33 10.04 5.46
CA TYR A 24 -1.57 9.90 4.72
C TYR A 24 -1.59 10.88 3.56
N LEU A 25 -1.44 10.37 2.34
CA LEU A 25 -1.65 11.15 1.12
C LEU A 25 -2.92 10.70 0.41
N SER A 26 -3.77 11.65 0.05
CA SER A 26 -4.98 11.32 -0.72
C SER A 26 -4.64 10.88 -2.14
N ASN A 27 -5.58 10.18 -2.77
CA ASN A 27 -5.45 9.82 -4.19
C ASN A 27 -5.24 11.05 -5.09
N ALA A 28 -5.88 12.17 -4.76
CA ALA A 28 -5.72 13.43 -5.50
C ALA A 28 -4.28 13.97 -5.42
N THR A 29 -3.62 13.85 -4.26
CA THR A 29 -2.23 14.29 -4.10
C THR A 29 -1.27 13.45 -4.93
N TYR A 30 -1.42 12.12 -4.91
CA TYR A 30 -0.64 11.23 -5.78
C TYR A 30 -0.85 11.57 -7.27
N ASP A 31 -2.10 11.68 -7.69
CA ASP A 31 -2.46 12.01 -9.07
C ASP A 31 -1.86 13.34 -9.54
N TRP A 32 -1.93 14.37 -8.70
CA TRP A 32 -1.32 15.66 -8.96
C TRP A 32 0.20 15.54 -9.11
N ALA A 33 0.85 14.84 -8.18
CA ALA A 33 2.31 14.69 -8.19
C ALA A 33 2.79 13.96 -9.46
N PHE A 34 2.13 12.87 -9.84
CA PHE A 34 2.49 12.12 -11.05
C PHE A 34 2.27 12.91 -12.33
N ARG A 35 1.12 13.60 -12.45
CA ARG A 35 0.85 14.46 -13.62
C ARG A 35 1.84 15.61 -13.72
N LYS A 36 2.24 16.20 -12.58
CA LYS A 36 3.21 17.31 -12.54
C LYS A 36 4.59 16.92 -13.09
N VAL A 37 5.00 15.66 -12.97
CA VAL A 37 6.28 15.16 -13.51
C VAL A 37 6.16 14.57 -14.92
N GLY A 38 4.98 14.68 -15.55
CA GLY A 38 4.76 14.35 -16.95
C GLY A 38 4.19 12.96 -17.23
N PHE A 39 3.70 12.24 -16.22
CA PHE A 39 2.88 11.04 -16.46
C PHE A 39 1.50 11.46 -16.99
N LYS A 40 1.03 10.78 -18.03
CA LYS A 40 -0.26 11.04 -18.69
C LYS A 40 -1.38 10.22 -18.07
N GLU A 41 -1.07 8.98 -17.72
CA GLU A 41 -2.04 8.04 -17.17
C GLU A 41 -1.54 7.51 -15.83
N VAL A 42 -2.48 7.37 -14.87
CA VAL A 42 -2.23 6.87 -13.52
C VAL A 42 -3.28 5.81 -13.22
N PHE A 43 -2.85 4.57 -13.11
CA PHE A 43 -3.70 3.42 -12.81
C PHE A 43 -3.42 2.92 -11.40
N ARG A 44 -4.48 2.64 -10.64
CA ARG A 44 -4.40 1.98 -9.33
C ARG A 44 -4.91 0.56 -9.47
N HIS A 45 -4.10 -0.40 -9.08
CA HIS A 45 -4.46 -1.81 -9.16
C HIS A 45 -4.93 -2.32 -7.81
N PRO A 46 -6.07 -3.05 -7.75
CA PRO A 46 -6.46 -3.73 -6.53
C PRO A 46 -5.41 -4.77 -6.16
N ILE A 47 -5.21 -4.98 -4.86
CA ILE A 47 -4.29 -6.01 -4.38
C ILE A 47 -4.84 -7.39 -4.74
N ARG A 48 -3.93 -8.27 -5.19
CA ARG A 48 -4.25 -9.64 -5.57
C ARG A 48 -3.26 -10.56 -4.89
N ILE A 49 -3.76 -11.62 -4.28
CA ILE A 49 -2.90 -12.66 -3.71
C ILE A 49 -2.57 -13.67 -4.80
N SER A 50 -1.30 -14.05 -4.90
CA SER A 50 -0.87 -15.06 -5.86
C SER A 50 -1.49 -16.43 -5.52
N PRO A 51 -1.66 -17.33 -6.51
CA PRO A 51 -2.09 -18.70 -6.23
C PRO A 51 -1.19 -19.43 -5.21
N GLU A 52 0.10 -19.10 -5.18
CA GLU A 52 1.04 -19.66 -4.19
C GLU A 52 0.75 -19.16 -2.77
N GLY A 53 0.49 -17.86 -2.60
CA GLY A 53 0.14 -17.28 -1.30
C GLY A 53 -1.16 -17.85 -0.74
N ILE A 54 -2.17 -18.06 -1.61
CA ILE A 54 -3.42 -18.73 -1.22
C ILE A 54 -3.17 -20.19 -0.83
N ARG A 55 -2.38 -20.95 -1.60
CA ARG A 55 -2.07 -22.34 -1.25
C ARG A 55 -1.33 -22.46 0.08
N LYS A 56 -0.46 -21.50 0.40
CA LYS A 56 0.37 -21.53 1.61
C LYS A 56 -0.40 -21.17 2.89
N PHE A 57 -1.28 -20.18 2.82
CA PHE A 57 -1.91 -19.60 4.01
C PHE A 57 -3.44 -19.72 4.05
N GLY A 58 -4.09 -20.19 2.98
CA GLY A 58 -5.56 -20.18 2.85
C GLY A 58 -6.08 -18.82 2.38
N ARG A 59 -7.35 -18.74 2.00
CA ARG A 59 -7.95 -17.47 1.55
C ARG A 59 -8.37 -16.62 2.75
N GLU A 60 -8.89 -17.27 3.77
CA GLU A 60 -9.38 -16.72 5.03
C GLU A 60 -8.31 -15.90 5.73
N TYR A 61 -7.05 -16.36 5.68
CA TYR A 61 -5.89 -15.62 6.18
C TYR A 61 -5.75 -14.22 5.55
N TRP A 62 -6.14 -14.05 4.28
CA TRP A 62 -5.97 -12.81 3.54
C TRP A 62 -7.21 -11.91 3.54
N GLU A 63 -8.34 -12.33 4.12
CA GLU A 63 -9.60 -11.60 4.04
C GLU A 63 -9.47 -10.19 4.62
N ASP A 64 -8.98 -10.07 5.86
CA ASP A 64 -8.79 -8.77 6.52
C ASP A 64 -7.89 -7.83 5.70
N PHE A 65 -6.82 -8.38 5.12
CA PHE A 65 -5.88 -7.62 4.29
C PHE A 65 -6.50 -7.17 2.95
N LEU A 66 -7.37 -7.99 2.35
CA LEU A 66 -8.06 -7.65 1.10
C LEU A 66 -9.21 -6.68 1.33
N GLU A 67 -9.88 -6.74 2.48
CA GLU A 67 -10.93 -5.79 2.87
C GLU A 67 -10.35 -4.43 3.27
N ASN A 68 -9.17 -4.42 3.91
CA ASN A 68 -8.53 -3.21 4.42
C ASN A 68 -7.05 -3.13 3.98
N PRO A 69 -6.77 -2.99 2.67
CA PRO A 69 -5.40 -3.01 2.17
C PRO A 69 -4.62 -1.79 2.64
N GLY A 70 -3.54 -2.02 3.38
CA GLY A 70 -2.59 -0.98 3.80
C GLY A 70 -1.66 -0.50 2.67
N ILE A 71 -1.73 -1.11 1.49
CA ILE A 71 -0.90 -0.82 0.32
C ILE A 71 -1.73 -0.79 -0.96
N VAL A 72 -1.25 -0.05 -1.96
CA VAL A 72 -1.82 -0.03 -3.32
C VAL A 72 -0.70 0.01 -4.35
N CYS A 73 -0.87 -0.71 -5.46
CA CYS A 73 0.05 -0.59 -6.59
C CYS A 73 -0.42 0.53 -7.52
N ILE A 74 0.50 1.44 -7.87
CA ILE A 74 0.25 2.53 -8.81
C ILE A 74 1.14 2.36 -10.02
N GLU A 75 0.53 2.25 -11.20
CA GLU A 75 1.20 2.24 -12.49
C GLU A 75 1.03 3.59 -13.15
N CYS A 76 2.13 4.16 -13.68
CA CYS A 76 2.11 5.44 -14.37
C CYS A 76 2.71 5.31 -15.76
N VAL A 77 2.04 5.86 -16.77
CA VAL A 77 2.46 5.86 -18.18
C VAL A 77 2.79 7.27 -18.62
N LYS A 78 3.87 7.43 -19.39
CA LYS A 78 4.40 8.73 -19.84
C LYS A 78 3.89 9.16 -21.21
#